data_AF-A0A2M7FY02-F1
#
_entry.id   AF-A0A2M7FY02-F1
#
_cell.length_a   1.000
_cell.length_b   1.000
_cell.length_c   1.000
_cell.angle_alpha   90.00
_cell.angle_beta   90.00
_cell.angle_gamma   90.00
#
_symmetry.space_group_name_H-M   'P 1'
#
loop_
_entity.id
_entity.type
_entity.pdbx_description
1 polymer ?
#
loop_
_entity_poly.entity_id
_entity_poly.type
_entity_poly.pdbx_seq_one_letter_code
_entity_poly.pdbx_strand_id
1 'polypeptide(L)'
;MLKKRICLLFCLFSLVLFPACLQKSAPPDESISHSTLLPGTFTLVLEGYENGEARRVFQEAMQKEGLELELLQSGGNRAEYRISQTDQTHPDWLESLKKSFEAQYSLQQEGERLLVIRR
;
A
#
# COMPACT_ATOMS: atom_id res chain seq x y z
N MET A 1 39.37 5.62 -23.26
CA MET A 1 39.98 6.44 -22.18
C MET A 1 39.02 7.55 -21.79
N LEU A 2 38.67 7.58 -20.52
CA LEU A 2 37.74 8.49 -19.85
C LEU A 2 38.47 9.78 -19.40
N LYS A 3 37.71 10.86 -19.14
CA LYS A 3 38.07 12.17 -18.55
C LYS A 3 38.33 13.26 -19.61
N LYS A 4 37.65 14.42 -19.59
CA LYS A 4 37.45 15.32 -18.45
C LYS A 4 36.31 16.32 -18.71
N ARG A 5 35.60 16.68 -17.66
CA ARG A 5 34.58 17.74 -17.59
C ARG A 5 35.23 19.11 -17.34
N ILE A 6 34.43 20.16 -17.60
CA ILE A 6 34.28 21.40 -16.80
C ILE A 6 35.02 22.69 -17.24
N CYS A 7 34.15 23.66 -17.57
CA CYS A 7 34.11 25.09 -17.25
C CYS A 7 34.66 26.16 -18.18
N LEU A 8 33.68 26.96 -18.63
CA LEU A 8 33.59 28.43 -18.56
C LEU A 8 34.63 29.23 -19.35
N LEU A 9 34.16 29.88 -20.42
CA LEU A 9 33.86 31.32 -20.45
C LEU A 9 33.68 31.70 -21.93
N PHE A 10 32.58 32.37 -22.26
CA PHE A 10 32.61 33.75 -22.78
C PHE A 10 31.22 34.13 -23.29
N CYS A 11 30.64 35.11 -22.60
CA CYS A 11 29.52 35.92 -23.04
C CYS A 11 29.78 36.48 -24.43
N LEU A 12 28.81 36.34 -25.34
CA LEU A 12 28.66 37.22 -26.50
C LEU A 12 27.18 37.26 -26.90
N PHE A 13 26.54 38.36 -26.48
CA PHE A 13 25.73 39.21 -27.34
C PHE A 13 24.86 38.53 -28.41
N SER A 14 23.56 38.46 -28.17
CA SER A 14 22.57 38.74 -29.23
C SER A 14 21.25 39.17 -28.61
N LEU A 15 20.90 40.43 -28.89
CA LEU A 15 19.57 40.98 -28.75
C LEU A 15 18.57 40.10 -29.50
N VAL A 16 17.56 39.60 -28.80
CA VAL A 16 16.26 39.32 -29.43
C VAL A 16 15.16 39.83 -28.51
N LEU A 17 14.50 40.87 -29.00
CA LEU A 17 13.32 41.53 -28.48
C LEU A 17 12.16 40.50 -28.43
N PHE A 18 11.63 40.17 -27.25
CA PHE A 18 10.37 39.45 -27.12
C PHE A 18 9.40 40.25 -26.23
N PRO A 19 8.39 40.92 -26.82
CA PRO A 19 7.21 41.33 -26.08
C PRO A 19 6.08 40.35 -26.37
N ALA A 20 5.70 39.53 -25.41
CA ALA A 20 4.37 38.92 -25.35
C ALA A 20 4.17 38.26 -23.98
N CYS A 21 3.63 39.05 -23.06
CA CYS A 21 2.84 38.54 -21.94
C CYS A 21 1.72 37.65 -22.50
N LEU A 22 1.80 36.34 -22.31
CA LEU A 22 0.61 35.50 -22.10
C LEU A 22 1.03 34.18 -21.46
N GLN A 23 1.50 34.24 -20.22
CA GLN A 23 1.62 33.03 -19.40
C GLN A 23 0.20 32.61 -19.03
N LYS A 24 -0.40 31.80 -19.92
CA LYS A 24 -1.65 31.09 -19.70
C LYS A 24 -1.52 30.37 -18.38
N SER A 25 -2.23 30.86 -17.36
CA SER A 25 -2.50 30.12 -16.14
C SER A 25 -3.14 28.81 -16.58
N ALA A 26 -2.37 27.73 -16.53
CA ALA A 26 -2.95 26.40 -16.57
C ALA A 26 -4.00 26.35 -15.45
N PRO A 27 -5.22 25.84 -15.71
CA PRO A 27 -6.14 25.55 -14.62
C PRO A 27 -5.41 24.64 -13.62
N PRO A 28 -5.71 24.73 -12.31
CA PRO A 28 -5.12 23.82 -11.36
C PRO A 28 -5.37 22.42 -11.88
N ASP A 29 -4.28 21.74 -12.21
CA ASP A 29 -4.27 20.32 -12.48
C ASP A 29 -4.90 19.72 -11.22
N GLU A 30 -6.17 19.33 -11.31
CA GLU A 30 -6.74 18.36 -10.38
C GLU A 30 -6.01 17.05 -10.68
N SER A 31 -4.74 17.03 -10.29
CA SER A 31 -4.01 15.84 -9.95
C SER A 31 -4.74 15.30 -8.74
N ILE A 32 -5.87 14.63 -9.00
CA ILE A 32 -6.20 13.45 -8.25
C ILE A 32 -5.02 12.53 -8.54
N SER A 33 -3.96 12.71 -7.76
CA SER A 33 -3.02 11.68 -7.45
C SER A 33 -3.86 10.59 -6.78
N HIS A 34 -4.56 9.81 -7.61
CA HIS A 34 -4.72 8.40 -7.34
C HIS A 34 -3.29 7.91 -7.21
N SER A 35 -2.74 8.03 -6.01
CA SER A 35 -1.64 7.19 -5.58
C SER A 35 -2.17 5.78 -5.82
N THR A 36 -1.88 5.25 -7.00
CA THR A 36 -1.88 3.83 -7.26
C THR A 36 -0.77 3.31 -6.36
N LEU A 37 -1.07 3.22 -5.06
CA LEU A 37 -0.33 2.42 -4.11
C LEU A 37 -0.33 1.05 -4.76
N LEU A 38 0.81 0.67 -5.31
CA LEU A 38 1.05 -0.70 -5.73
C LEU A 38 0.56 -1.57 -4.57
N PRO A 39 -0.38 -2.49 -4.83
CA PRO A 39 -1.05 -3.19 -3.75
C PRO A 39 0.00 -3.95 -2.95
N GLY A 40 0.22 -3.50 -1.70
CA GLY A 40 1.14 -4.18 -0.80
C GLY A 40 0.62 -5.60 -0.60
N THR A 41 1.47 -6.58 -0.88
CA THR A 41 1.17 -7.98 -0.61
C THR A 41 1.76 -8.34 0.74
N PHE A 42 0.95 -8.91 1.64
CA PHE A 42 1.41 -9.31 2.97
C PHE A 42 1.15 -10.80 3.17
N THR A 43 1.98 -11.44 4.00
CA THR A 43 1.72 -12.79 4.48
C THR A 43 1.01 -12.72 5.81
N LEU A 44 -0.21 -13.19 5.87
CA LEU A 44 -0.99 -13.27 7.09
C LEU A 44 -0.93 -14.68 7.68
N VAL A 45 -0.64 -14.77 8.96
CA VAL A 45 -0.61 -16.02 9.71
C VAL A 45 -1.64 -15.95 10.83
N LEU A 46 -2.69 -16.76 10.69
CA LEU A 46 -3.76 -16.91 11.66
C LEU A 46 -3.46 -18.12 12.53
N GLU A 47 -3.26 -17.91 13.83
CA GLU A 47 -2.95 -18.94 14.83
C GLU A 47 -3.99 -18.97 15.96
N GLY A 48 -4.24 -20.18 16.46
CA GLY A 48 -5.13 -20.40 17.61
C GLY A 48 -6.62 -20.46 17.27
N TYR A 49 -6.97 -20.66 15.98
CA TYR A 49 -8.36 -20.98 15.62
C TYR A 49 -8.61 -22.48 15.84
N GLU A 50 -9.74 -22.82 16.45
CA GLU A 50 -10.09 -24.22 16.79
C GLU A 50 -11.08 -24.84 15.80
N ASN A 51 -11.74 -24.02 14.97
CA ASN A 51 -12.82 -24.44 14.10
C ASN A 51 -12.88 -23.60 12.81
N GLY A 52 -13.51 -24.16 11.76
CA GLY A 52 -13.64 -23.50 10.46
C GLY A 52 -14.48 -22.21 10.48
N GLU A 53 -15.29 -22.01 11.52
CA GLU A 53 -16.09 -20.81 11.69
C GLU A 53 -15.24 -19.57 11.97
N ALA A 54 -14.30 -19.65 12.91
CA ALA A 54 -13.38 -18.55 13.21
C ALA A 54 -12.58 -18.13 11.96
N ARG A 55 -12.18 -19.12 11.15
CA ARG A 55 -11.52 -18.91 9.87
C ARG A 55 -12.40 -18.15 8.88
N ARG A 56 -13.70 -18.46 8.82
CA ARG A 56 -14.67 -17.79 7.96
C ARG A 56 -14.91 -16.34 8.38
N VAL A 57 -15.13 -16.09 9.67
CA VAL A 57 -15.29 -14.73 10.22
C VAL A 57 -14.09 -13.86 9.86
N PHE A 58 -12.89 -14.43 9.92
CA PHE A 58 -11.66 -13.74 9.57
C PHE A 58 -11.61 -13.34 8.08
N GLN A 59 -11.98 -14.26 7.19
CA GLN A 59 -12.04 -14.00 5.74
C GLN A 59 -13.08 -12.93 5.40
N GLU A 60 -14.26 -13.00 6.03
CA GLU A 60 -15.34 -12.03 5.81
C GLU A 60 -14.92 -10.61 6.25
N ALA A 61 -14.24 -10.48 7.39
CA ALA A 61 -13.73 -9.18 7.84
C ALA A 61 -12.69 -8.60 6.87
N MET A 62 -11.78 -9.43 6.37
CA MET A 62 -10.76 -8.98 5.40
C MET A 62 -11.38 -8.55 4.08
N GLN A 63 -12.35 -9.30 3.57
CA GLN A 63 -13.10 -8.93 2.36
C GLN A 63 -13.89 -7.64 2.54
N LYS A 64 -14.44 -7.40 3.75
CA LYS A 64 -15.14 -6.15 4.07
C LYS A 64 -14.23 -4.92 3.99
N GLU A 65 -12.94 -5.09 4.29
CA GLU A 65 -11.93 -4.03 4.14
C GLU A 65 -11.41 -3.90 2.70
N GLY A 66 -11.98 -4.65 1.74
CA GLY A 66 -11.57 -4.64 0.34
C GLY A 66 -10.24 -5.36 0.10
N LEU A 67 -9.88 -6.34 0.94
CA LEU A 67 -8.67 -7.15 0.78
C LEU A 67 -8.99 -8.47 0.08
N GLU A 68 -8.14 -8.87 -0.85
CA GLU A 68 -8.16 -10.21 -1.43
C GLU A 68 -7.34 -11.17 -0.58
N LEU A 69 -7.81 -12.41 -0.45
CA LEU A 69 -7.12 -13.46 0.29
C LEU A 69 -6.88 -14.68 -0.60
N GLU A 70 -5.63 -15.13 -0.66
CA GLU A 70 -5.22 -16.40 -1.23
C GLU A 70 -4.76 -17.30 -0.10
N LEU A 71 -5.40 -18.46 0.08
CA LEU A 71 -4.94 -19.45 1.06
C LEU A 71 -3.64 -20.10 0.57
N LEU A 72 -2.56 -19.96 1.33
CA LEU A 72 -1.28 -20.60 1.05
C LEU A 72 -1.17 -21.95 1.75
N GLN A 73 -1.52 -21.99 3.03
CA GLN A 73 -1.41 -23.18 3.87
C GLN A 73 -2.51 -23.21 4.93
N SER A 74 -2.98 -24.41 5.30
CA SER A 74 -3.85 -24.60 6.45
C SER A 74 -3.59 -25.96 7.09
N GLY A 75 -3.54 -26.00 8.41
CA GLY A 75 -3.38 -27.24 9.17
C GLY A 75 -3.60 -27.03 10.66
N GLY A 76 -4.31 -27.97 11.30
CA GLY A 76 -4.61 -27.91 12.74
C GLY A 76 -5.24 -26.57 13.14
N ASN A 77 -4.50 -25.80 13.93
CA ASN A 77 -4.87 -24.50 14.48
C ASN A 77 -4.15 -23.31 13.82
N ARG A 78 -3.57 -23.50 12.62
CA ARG A 78 -2.82 -22.47 11.89
C ARG A 78 -3.17 -22.43 10.40
N ALA A 79 -3.29 -21.20 9.88
CA ALA A 79 -3.57 -20.94 8.47
C ALA A 79 -2.74 -19.74 8.01
N GLU A 80 -2.24 -19.84 6.80
CA GLU A 80 -1.45 -18.79 6.16
C GLU A 80 -2.16 -18.32 4.91
N TYR A 81 -2.30 -17.02 4.79
CA TYR A 81 -2.88 -16.35 3.64
C TYR A 81 -1.88 -15.39 3.05
N ARG A 82 -1.90 -15.25 1.74
CA ARG A 82 -1.44 -14.03 1.10
C ARG A 82 -2.62 -13.08 1.07
N ILE A 83 -2.42 -11.87 1.60
CA ILE A 83 -3.40 -10.79 1.46
C ILE A 83 -2.88 -9.76 0.48
N SER A 84 -3.76 -9.29 -0.40
CA SER A 84 -3.46 -8.29 -1.42
C SER A 84 -4.43 -7.13 -1.28
N GLN A 85 -3.88 -5.92 -1.35
CA GLN A 85 -4.72 -4.73 -1.47
C GLN A 85 -5.33 -4.67 -2.88
N THR A 86 -6.50 -4.07 -2.99
CA THR A 86 -7.21 -3.79 -4.24
C THR A 86 -7.46 -2.29 -4.36
N ASP A 87 -8.03 -1.86 -5.47
CA ASP A 87 -8.56 -0.51 -5.64
C ASP A 87 -9.70 -0.17 -4.65
N GLN A 88 -10.30 -1.19 -4.04
CA GLN A 88 -11.37 -1.07 -3.04
C GLN A 88 -10.87 -1.14 -1.60
N THR A 89 -9.56 -1.37 -1.37
CA THR A 89 -9.04 -1.50 -0.01
C THR A 89 -9.22 -0.21 0.78
N HIS A 90 -9.81 -0.33 1.96
CA HIS A 90 -9.98 0.79 2.88
C HIS A 90 -8.61 1.33 3.33
N PRO A 91 -8.33 2.65 3.29
CA PRO A 91 -7.00 3.18 3.60
C PRO A 91 -6.52 2.81 5.01
N ASP A 92 -7.44 2.75 5.97
CA ASP A 92 -7.17 2.38 7.37
C ASP A 92 -7.50 0.91 7.70
N TRP A 93 -7.51 0.03 6.71
CA TRP A 93 -7.90 -1.38 6.86
C TRP A 93 -7.21 -2.06 8.04
N LEU A 94 -5.91 -1.81 8.23
CA LEU A 94 -5.12 -2.46 9.28
C LEU A 94 -5.62 -2.07 10.68
N GLU A 95 -5.89 -0.78 10.90
CA GLU A 95 -6.43 -0.29 12.17
C GLU A 95 -7.88 -0.74 12.38
N SER A 96 -8.69 -0.78 11.31
CA SER A 96 -10.06 -1.31 11.35
C SER A 96 -10.08 -2.78 11.80
N LEU A 97 -9.18 -3.61 11.26
CA LEU A 97 -9.07 -5.02 11.63
C LEU A 97 -8.55 -5.20 13.05
N LYS A 98 -7.53 -4.44 13.46
CA LYS A 98 -7.04 -4.46 14.84
C LYS A 98 -8.19 -4.23 15.81
N LYS A 99 -8.99 -3.18 15.58
CA LYS A 99 -10.16 -2.87 16.39
C LYS A 99 -11.25 -3.93 16.33
N SER A 100 -11.51 -4.50 15.15
CA SER A 100 -12.53 -5.54 14.98
C SER A 100 -12.18 -6.83 15.72
N PHE A 101 -10.89 -7.13 15.87
CA PHE A 101 -10.41 -8.37 16.45
C PHE A 101 -9.80 -8.24 17.85
N GLU A 102 -9.58 -7.03 18.38
CA GLU A 102 -8.85 -6.79 19.64
C GLU A 102 -9.39 -7.55 20.86
N ALA A 103 -10.68 -7.87 20.86
CA ALA A 103 -11.34 -8.58 21.95
C ALA A 103 -10.90 -10.06 22.04
N GLN A 104 -10.55 -10.68 20.91
CA GLN A 104 -10.30 -12.13 20.81
C GLN A 104 -8.91 -12.46 20.26
N TYR A 105 -8.31 -11.55 19.51
CA TYR A 105 -7.04 -11.77 18.83
C TYR A 105 -6.10 -10.59 19.04
N SER A 106 -4.81 -10.89 19.00
CA SER A 106 -3.73 -9.92 18.95
C SER A 106 -3.19 -9.91 17.53
N LEU A 107 -3.21 -8.74 16.89
CA LEU A 107 -2.65 -8.54 15.55
C LEU A 107 -1.29 -7.85 15.68
N GLN A 108 -0.24 -8.54 15.26
CA GLN A 108 1.15 -8.08 15.29
C GLN A 108 1.68 -7.97 13.86
N GLN A 109 2.42 -6.90 13.57
CA GLN A 109 3.04 -6.71 12.27
C GLN A 109 4.57 -6.85 12.38
N GLU A 110 5.11 -7.76 11.58
CA GLU A 110 6.54 -8.06 11.47
C GLU A 110 6.98 -7.86 10.02
N GLY A 111 7.28 -6.61 9.64
CA GLY A 111 7.58 -6.25 8.26
C GLY A 111 6.39 -6.51 7.32
N GLU A 112 6.55 -7.44 6.38
CA GLU A 112 5.52 -7.88 5.43
C GLU A 112 4.64 -9.02 5.97
N ARG A 113 4.83 -9.41 7.24
CA ARG A 113 4.06 -10.47 7.89
C ARG A 113 3.09 -9.89 8.91
N LEU A 114 1.87 -10.41 8.93
CA LEU A 114 0.85 -10.10 9.93
C LEU A 114 0.52 -11.36 10.69
N LEU A 115 0.79 -11.37 11.99
CA LEU A 115 0.46 -12.45 12.89
C LEU A 115 -0.82 -12.12 13.63
N VAL A 116 -1.82 -13.00 13.52
CA VAL A 116 -3.09 -12.92 14.23
C VAL A 116 -3.16 -14.10 15.18
N ILE A 117 -3.02 -13.81 16.47
CA ILE A 117 -2.89 -14.82 17.51
C ILE A 117 -4.08 -14.69 18.46
N ARG A 118 -4.83 -15.78 18.67
CA ARG A 118 -5.91 -15.81 19.68
C ARG A 118 -5.36 -15.55 21.09
N ARG A 119 -6.04 -14.69 21.86
CA ARG A 119 -5.70 -14.41 23.26
C ARG A 119 -6.18 -15.51 24.20
#